data_AF-A0A525J022-F1
#
_entry.id   AF-A0A525J022-F1
#
_cell.length_a   1.000
_cell.length_b   1.000
_cell.length_c   1.000
_cell.angle_alpha   90.00
_cell.angle_beta   90.00
_cell.angle_gamma   90.00
#
_symmetry.space_group_name_H-M   'P 1'
#
loop_
_entity.id
_entity.type
_entity.pdbx_description
1 polymer ?
#
loop_
_entity_poly.entity_id
_entity_poly.type
_entity_poly.pdbx_seq_one_letter_code
_entity_poly.pdbx_strand_id
1 'polypeptide(L)'
;MNRIVILAAAAAALIALPASAESIRVSTVGKTPAQVRADVFQAARKVCQEEVPGYAYRVEAARSCVDNTVRATLAQSSDPGLRLASR
;
A
#
# COMPACT_ATOMS: atom_id res chain seq x y z
N MET A 1 -15.65 17.94 -0.41
CA MET A 1 -15.05 17.20 -1.55
C MET A 1 -14.31 15.99 -0.99
N ASN A 2 -14.88 14.78 -1.10
CA ASN A 2 -14.32 13.55 -0.54
C ASN A 2 -13.16 13.04 -1.40
N ARG A 3 -11.94 12.97 -0.85
CA ARG A 3 -10.77 12.37 -1.52
C ARG A 3 -10.54 10.99 -0.91
N ILE A 4 -11.01 9.95 -1.58
CA ILE A 4 -10.78 8.55 -1.20
C ILE A 4 -9.56 8.07 -1.97
N VAL A 5 -8.56 7.53 -1.26
CA VAL A 5 -7.39 6.88 -1.88
C VAL A 5 -7.66 5.38 -1.91
N ILE A 6 -7.72 4.80 -3.10
CA ILE A 6 -7.88 3.37 -3.31
C ILE A 6 -6.48 2.76 -3.38
N LEU A 7 -6.13 1.88 -2.45
CA LEU A 7 -4.90 1.08 -2.58
C LEU A 7 -5.12 0.02 -3.67
N ALA A 8 -4.62 0.27 -4.87
CA ALA A 8 -4.38 -0.79 -5.84
C ALA A 8 -2.97 -1.32 -5.58
N ALA A 9 -2.85 -2.57 -5.13
CA ALA A 9 -1.58 -3.27 -5.14
C ALA A 9 -1.08 -3.31 -6.59
N ALA A 10 -0.09 -2.49 -6.93
CA ALA A 10 0.61 -2.60 -8.20
C ALA A 10 1.52 -3.84 -8.10
N ALA A 11 0.92 -5.01 -8.30
CA ALA A 11 1.64 -6.20 -8.68
C ALA A 11 2.36 -5.86 -9.98
N ALA A 12 3.69 -5.83 -9.92
CA ALA A 12 4.51 -5.80 -11.12
C ALA A 12 4.02 -6.92 -12.05
N ALA A 13 3.80 -6.58 -13.31
CA ALA A 13 3.21 -7.40 -14.33
C ALA A 13 3.84 -8.81 -14.40
N LEU A 14 3.20 -9.78 -13.75
CA LEU A 14 3.26 -11.19 -14.09
C LEU A 14 1.87 -11.76 -13.81
N ILE A 15 1.24 -12.22 -14.89
CA ILE A 15 0.04 -13.05 -14.92
C ILE A 15 -1.28 -12.30 -14.64
N ALA A 16 -2.12 -12.29 -15.68
CA ALA A 16 -3.49 -11.82 -15.62
C ALA A 16 -4.32 -12.66 -14.64
N LEU A 17 -4.56 -12.16 -13.43
CA LEU A 17 -5.76 -12.50 -12.64
C LEU A 17 -6.19 -11.27 -11.81
N PRO A 18 -7.32 -10.63 -12.12
CA PRO A 18 -8.05 -9.81 -11.17
C PRO A 18 -9.03 -10.74 -10.43
N ALA A 19 -8.61 -11.39 -9.35
CA ALA A 19 -9.54 -12.20 -8.57
C ALA A 19 -9.05 -12.28 -7.13
N SER A 20 -9.65 -11.46 -6.27
CA SER A 20 -9.43 -11.41 -4.81
C SER A 20 -8.26 -10.55 -4.31
N ALA A 21 -7.96 -9.41 -4.95
CA ALA A 21 -7.16 -8.39 -4.27
C ALA A 21 -8.05 -7.74 -3.18
N GLU A 22 -7.84 -8.09 -1.91
CA GLU A 22 -8.52 -7.44 -0.79
C GLU A 22 -8.14 -5.95 -0.78
N SER A 23 -9.05 -5.10 -1.27
CA SER A 23 -8.79 -3.68 -1.40
C SER A 23 -8.93 -3.01 -0.04
N ILE A 24 -7.81 -2.66 0.60
CA ILE A 24 -7.83 -1.89 1.84
C ILE A 24 -8.06 -0.42 1.48
N ARG A 25 -9.06 0.23 2.09
CA ARG A 25 -9.30 1.67 1.92
C ARG A 25 -8.76 2.43 3.13
N VAL A 26 -7.88 3.39 2.90
CA VAL A 26 -7.36 4.28 3.96
C VAL A 26 -8.06 5.63 3.83
N SER A 27 -8.84 6.00 4.84
CA SER A 27 -9.40 7.35 4.93
C SER A 27 -8.30 8.35 5.23
N THR A 28 -8.21 9.40 4.42
CA THR A 28 -7.26 10.51 4.56
C THR A 28 -7.88 11.73 5.23
N VAL A 29 -9.19 11.71 5.51
CA VAL A 29 -9.93 12.84 6.07
C VAL A 29 -9.41 13.18 7.46
N GLY A 30 -8.98 14.43 7.65
CA GLY A 30 -8.48 14.93 8.94
C GLY A 30 -7.12 14.35 9.37
N LYS A 31 -6.46 13.57 8.50
CA LYS A 31 -5.17 12.95 8.82
C LYS A 31 -4.02 13.73 8.22
N THR A 32 -2.91 13.78 8.96
CA THR A 32 -1.65 14.30 8.44
C THR A 32 -1.04 13.31 7.44
N PRO A 33 -0.16 13.75 6.52
CA PRO A 33 0.53 12.85 5.60
C PRO A 33 1.30 11.73 6.31
N ALA A 34 1.83 12.01 7.50
CA ALA A 34 2.52 11.03 8.33
C ALA A 34 1.56 9.94 8.88
N GLN A 35 0.36 10.34 9.33
CA GLN A 35 -0.66 9.40 9.79
C GLN A 35 -1.16 8.51 8.65
N VAL A 36 -1.42 9.09 7.47
CA VAL A 36 -1.82 8.30 6.30
C VAL A 36 -0.71 7.35 5.87
N ARG A 37 0.56 7.76 5.90
CA ARG A 37 1.69 6.85 5.61
C ARG A 37 1.72 5.68 6.59
N ALA A 38 1.50 5.93 7.89
CA ALA A 38 1.45 4.87 8.90
C ALA A 38 0.29 3.90 8.65
N ASP A 39 -0.89 4.41 8.28
CA ASP A 39 -2.05 3.57 7.95
C ASP A 39 -1.81 2.73 6.69
N VAL A 40 -1.22 3.33 5.65
CA VAL A 40 -0.83 2.65 4.41
C VAL A 40 0.23 1.58 4.70
N PHE A 41 1.17 1.83 5.61
CA PHE A 41 2.16 0.84 6.03
C PHE A 41 1.50 -0.35 6.75
N GLN A 42 0.56 -0.10 7.65
CA GLN A 42 -0.19 -1.20 8.30
C GLN A 42 -1.05 -1.98 7.31
N ALA A 43 -1.68 -1.30 6.36
CA ALA A 43 -2.42 -1.95 5.28
C ALA A 43 -1.50 -2.82 4.41
N ALA A 44 -0.37 -2.28 3.97
CA ALA A 44 0.63 -3.01 3.19
C ALA A 44 1.17 -4.25 3.92
N ARG A 45 1.39 -4.16 5.23
CA ARG A 45 1.78 -5.33 6.04
C ARG A 45 0.77 -6.46 5.99
N LYS A 46 -0.54 -6.16 6.08
CA LYS A 46 -1.59 -7.18 6.01
C LYS A 46 -1.60 -7.86 4.64
N VAL A 47 -1.57 -7.08 3.57
CA VAL A 47 -1.51 -7.61 2.20
C VAL A 47 -0.27 -8.48 2.01
N CYS A 48 0.91 -7.98 2.40
CA CYS A 48 2.15 -8.73 2.25
C CYS A 48 2.21 -9.99 3.13
N GLN A 49 1.51 -10.05 4.25
CA GLN A 49 1.40 -11.26 5.07
C GLN A 49 0.68 -12.39 4.34
N GLU A 50 -0.31 -12.06 3.51
CA GLU A 50 -1.05 -13.03 2.70
C GLU A 50 -0.31 -13.35 1.40
N GLU A 51 0.30 -12.35 0.77
CA GLU A 51 0.97 -12.46 -0.54
C GLU A 51 2.36 -13.11 -0.47
N VAL A 52 3.12 -12.93 0.61
CA VAL A 52 4.49 -13.47 0.72
C VAL A 52 4.45 -14.83 1.43
N PRO A 53 4.71 -15.94 0.71
CA PRO A 53 4.80 -17.25 1.34
C PRO A 53 5.93 -17.23 2.36
N GLY A 54 5.57 -17.45 3.61
CA GLY A 54 6.54 -17.43 4.67
C GLY A 54 7.00 -16.06 5.13
N TYR A 55 6.11 -15.08 5.05
CA TYR A 55 6.32 -13.71 5.50
C TYR A 55 7.09 -13.60 6.83
N ALA A 56 6.79 -14.46 7.81
CA ALA A 56 7.44 -14.44 9.13
C ALA A 56 8.95 -14.77 9.11
N TYR A 57 9.40 -15.61 8.17
CA TYR A 57 10.79 -16.06 8.06
C TYR A 57 11.56 -15.40 6.92
N ARG A 58 10.85 -14.85 5.92
CA ARG A 58 11.46 -14.13 4.79
C ARG A 58 11.50 -12.63 5.05
N VAL A 59 12.30 -12.21 6.04
CA VAL A 59 12.36 -10.80 6.51
C VAL A 59 12.67 -9.81 5.37
N GLU A 60 13.63 -10.14 4.50
CA GLU A 60 13.99 -9.32 3.33
C GLU A 60 12.81 -9.18 2.35
N ALA A 61 12.16 -10.29 1.99
CA ALA A 61 11.03 -10.30 1.07
C ALA A 61 9.81 -9.57 1.65
N ALA A 62 9.55 -9.77 2.95
CA ALA A 62 8.51 -9.09 3.70
C ALA A 62 8.73 -7.57 3.71
N ARG A 63 9.94 -7.11 4.03
CA ARG A 63 10.31 -5.68 4.00
C ARG A 63 10.17 -5.11 2.59
N SER A 64 10.74 -5.78 1.60
CA SER A 64 10.66 -5.31 0.21
C SER A 64 9.22 -5.23 -0.29
N CYS A 65 8.36 -6.20 0.07
CA CYS A 65 6.94 -6.16 -0.29
C CYS A 65 6.25 -4.94 0.32
N VAL A 66 6.43 -4.71 1.62
CA VAL A 66 5.78 -3.61 2.33
C VAL A 66 6.25 -2.26 1.78
N ASP A 67 7.57 -2.06 1.63
CA ASP A 67 8.13 -0.80 1.17
C ASP A 67 7.71 -0.47 -0.27
N ASN A 68 7.73 -1.47 -1.16
CA ASN A 68 7.27 -1.29 -2.53
C ASN A 68 5.77 -0.98 -2.59
N THR A 69 4.95 -1.66 -1.77
CA THR A 69 3.50 -1.46 -1.72
C THR A 69 3.16 -0.07 -1.20
N VAL A 70 3.83 0.40 -0.14
CA VAL A 70 3.64 1.74 0.41
C VAL A 70 4.02 2.80 -0.63
N ARG A 71 5.20 2.65 -1.25
CA ARG A 71 5.69 3.61 -2.26
C ARG A 71 4.75 3.67 -3.46
N ALA A 72 4.34 2.52 -4.00
CA ALA A 72 3.42 2.44 -5.13
C ALA A 72 2.06 3.08 -4.80
N THR A 73 1.53 2.80 -3.61
CA THR A 73 0.26 3.37 -3.14
C THR A 73 0.32 4.89 -3.05
N LEU A 74 1.34 5.43 -2.39
CA LEU A 74 1.46 6.87 -2.20
C LEU A 74 1.73 7.60 -3.52
N ALA A 75 2.48 6.99 -4.43
CA ALA A 75 2.71 7.53 -5.77
C ALA A 75 1.42 7.63 -6.60
N GLN A 76 0.47 6.72 -6.39
CA GLN A 76 -0.83 6.70 -7.06
C GLN A 76 -1.90 7.59 -6.40
N SER A 77 -1.61 8.18 -5.24
CA SER A 77 -2.58 9.02 -4.52
C SER A 77 -2.93 10.28 -5.30
N SER A 78 -4.22 10.63 -5.36
CA SER A 78 -4.71 11.89 -5.92
C SER A 78 -4.41 13.12 -5.05
N ASP A 79 -3.75 12.93 -3.91
CA ASP A 79 -3.34 13.98 -2.99
C ASP A 79 -1.84 14.34 -3.20
N PRO A 80 -1.54 15.61 -3.54
CA PRO A 80 -0.16 16.06 -3.78
C PRO A 80 0.76 15.92 -2.56
N GLY A 81 0.25 16.14 -1.35
CA GLY A 81 1.03 16.02 -0.11
C GLY A 81 1.44 14.58 0.17
N LEU A 82 0.58 13.62 -0.18
CA LEU A 82 0.86 12.19 -0.09
C LEU A 82 1.86 11.71 -1.15
N ARG A 83 1.80 12.28 -2.36
CA ARG A 83 2.79 12.03 -3.42
C ARG A 83 4.16 12.64 -3.11
N LEU A 84 4.22 13.77 -2.43
CA LEU A 84 5.49 14.33 -1.95
C LEU A 84 6.07 13.48 -0.82
N ALA A 85 5.21 12.92 0.03
CA ALA A 85 5.60 11.95 1.04
C ALA A 85 6.09 10.60 0.45
N SER A 86 5.82 10.28 -0.83
CA SER A 86 6.31 9.05 -1.45
C SER A 86 7.75 9.14 -1.97
N ARG A 87 8.36 10.34 -1.98
CA ARG A 87 9.75 10.56 -2.40
C ARG A 87 10.73 10.38 -1.26
#